data_AF-A0AA37W5G3-F1
#
_entry.id   AF-A0AA37W5G3-F1
#
_cell.length_a   1.000
_cell.length_b   1.000
_cell.length_c   1.000
_cell.angle_alpha   90.00
_cell.angle_beta   90.00
_cell.angle_gamma   90.00
#
_symmetry.space_group_name_H-M   'P 1'
#
loop_
_entity.id
_entity.type
_entity.pdbx_description
1 polymer ?
#
loop_
_entity_poly.entity_id
_entity_poly.type
_entity_poly.pdbx_seq_one_letter_code
_entity_poly.pdbx_strand_id
1 'polypeptide(L)'
;MNIRHILLLVIILFISGCTTSGQLYYIDTKGNEKLGCDVEFVGMPRVDKFAVEYALSLCAKSIVKKGGVIQEEHLLMVDTTIPLAPCEKAWTHELAKQQYQAKKLTKKEYGYIVANIDLGLATVNKCT
;
A
#
# COMPACT_ATOMS: atom_id res chain seq x y z
N MET A 1 38.26 -16.66 -13.38
CA MET A 1 37.41 -15.89 -12.43
C MET A 1 37.60 -16.50 -11.05
N ASN A 2 38.22 -15.76 -10.12
CA ASN A 2 38.70 -16.31 -8.85
C ASN A 2 37.52 -16.63 -7.91
N ILE A 3 37.60 -17.70 -7.09
CA ILE A 3 36.52 -18.14 -6.17
C ILE A 3 36.01 -17.00 -5.27
N ARG A 4 36.90 -16.08 -4.90
CA ARG A 4 36.59 -14.88 -4.12
C ARG A 4 35.69 -13.89 -4.86
N HIS A 5 35.81 -13.77 -6.18
CA HIS A 5 34.92 -12.94 -7.01
C HIS A 5 33.57 -13.62 -7.25
N ILE A 6 33.53 -14.95 -7.32
CA ILE A 6 32.28 -15.74 -7.40
C ILE A 6 31.50 -15.60 -6.09
N LEU A 7 32.16 -15.71 -4.93
CA LEU A 7 31.56 -15.48 -3.62
C LEU A 7 30.99 -14.07 -3.46
N LEU A 8 31.71 -13.04 -3.93
CA LEU A 8 31.23 -11.66 -3.91
C LEU A 8 29.98 -11.46 -4.80
N LEU A 9 29.95 -12.05 -6.00
CA LEU A 9 28.78 -12.01 -6.89
C LEU A 9 27.56 -12.71 -6.29
N VAL A 10 27.77 -13.85 -5.61
CA VAL A 10 26.70 -14.57 -4.91
C VAL A 10 26.16 -13.77 -3.73
N ILE A 11 27.02 -13.12 -2.94
CA ILE A 11 26.60 -12.28 -1.81
C ILE A 11 25.75 -11.09 -2.29
N ILE A 12 26.15 -10.41 -3.37
CA ILE A 12 25.41 -9.27 -3.93
C ILE A 12 23.99 -9.68 -4.39
N LEU A 13 23.84 -10.89 -4.92
CA LEU A 13 22.53 -11.40 -5.38
C LEU A 13 21.54 -11.56 -4.21
N PHE A 14 22.02 -11.90 -3.01
CA PHE A 14 21.18 -12.12 -1.83
C PHE A 14 20.71 -10.84 -1.12
N ILE A 15 21.21 -9.65 -1.49
CA ILE A 15 20.84 -8.37 -0.84
C ILE A 15 19.71 -7.65 -1.60
N SER A 16 19.20 -8.22 -2.69
CA SER A 16 18.07 -7.65 -3.43
C SER A 16 16.75 -7.89 -2.69
N GLY A 17 16.41 -6.98 -1.76
CA GLY A 17 15.06 -6.91 -1.20
C GLY A 17 14.06 -6.52 -2.29
N CYS A 18 12.98 -7.29 -2.45
CA CYS A 18 11.91 -6.94 -3.38
C CYS A 18 10.96 -5.98 -2.66
N THR A 19 11.07 -4.69 -2.96
CA THR A 19 10.15 -3.65 -2.47
C THR A 19 9.05 -3.39 -3.50
N THR A 20 7.85 -3.02 -3.03
CA THR A 20 6.75 -2.60 -3.91
C THR A 20 6.44 -1.14 -3.62
N SER A 21 6.71 -0.28 -4.60
CA SER A 21 6.51 1.17 -4.48
C SER A 21 5.62 1.72 -5.59
N GLY A 22 5.12 2.94 -5.40
CA GLY A 22 4.34 3.67 -6.39
C GLY A 22 4.37 5.16 -6.13
N GLN A 23 4.41 5.93 -7.22
CA GLN A 23 4.37 7.39 -7.19
C GLN A 23 3.16 7.88 -7.96
N LEU A 24 2.53 8.95 -7.48
CA LEU A 24 1.44 9.62 -8.19
C LEU A 24 1.79 11.08 -8.39
N TYR A 25 1.87 11.47 -9.67
CA TYR A 25 2.04 12.85 -10.10
C TYR A 25 0.69 13.48 -10.46
N TYR A 26 0.57 14.79 -10.29
CA TYR A 26 -0.63 15.54 -10.63
C TYR A 26 -0.30 16.95 -11.11
N ILE A 27 -1.25 17.58 -11.79
CA ILE A 27 -1.20 18.99 -12.20
C ILE A 27 -1.93 19.82 -11.15
N ASP A 28 -1.24 20.78 -10.55
CA ASP A 28 -1.82 21.71 -9.58
C ASP A 28 -2.73 22.75 -10.25
N THR A 29 -3.44 23.55 -9.43
CA THR A 29 -4.36 24.59 -9.94
C THR A 29 -3.66 25.72 -10.69
N LYS A 30 -2.32 25.76 -10.69
CA LYS A 30 -1.50 26.73 -11.42
C LYS A 30 -0.92 26.12 -12.70
N GLY A 31 -1.26 24.87 -13.02
CA GLY A 31 -0.78 24.16 -14.21
C GLY A 31 0.59 23.51 -14.06
N ASN A 32 1.15 23.41 -12.85
CA ASN A 32 2.46 22.77 -12.64
C ASN A 32 2.30 21.29 -12.28
N GLU A 33 3.17 20.45 -12.83
CA GLU A 33 3.31 19.08 -12.36
C GLU A 33 3.96 19.04 -10.97
N LYS A 34 3.40 18.22 -10.09
CA LYS A 34 3.84 18.00 -8.72
C LYS A 34 3.79 16.52 -8.39
N LEU A 35 4.77 16.06 -7.63
CA LEU A 35 4.68 14.77 -6.95
C LEU A 35 3.63 14.90 -5.84
N GLY A 36 2.55 14.12 -5.93
CA GLY A 36 1.46 14.09 -4.97
C GLY A 36 1.75 13.13 -3.82
N CYS A 37 2.07 11.88 -4.15
CA CYS A 37 2.44 10.86 -3.19
C CYS A 37 3.56 9.97 -3.73
N ASP A 38 4.38 9.49 -2.81
CA ASP A 38 5.40 8.45 -3.02
C ASP A 38 5.23 7.45 -1.87
N VAL A 39 4.91 6.21 -2.19
CA VAL A 39 4.59 5.17 -1.21
C VAL A 39 5.41 3.93 -1.47
N GLU A 40 5.85 3.30 -0.39
CA GLU A 40 6.65 2.08 -0.44
C GLU A 40 6.17 1.12 0.66
N PHE A 41 5.97 -0.14 0.29
CA PHE A 41 5.61 -1.21 1.21
C PHE A 41 6.59 -2.38 1.04
N VAL A 42 7.05 -2.90 2.18
CA VAL A 42 8.02 -3.98 2.25
C VAL A 42 7.44 -5.14 3.04
N GLY A 43 7.09 -6.22 2.35
CA GLY A 43 6.58 -7.42 2.99
C GLY A 43 6.39 -8.57 2.02
N MET A 44 5.17 -8.73 1.53
CA MET A 44 4.83 -9.77 0.57
C MET A 44 4.41 -9.09 -0.75
N PRO A 45 5.22 -9.13 -1.82
CA PRO A 45 4.96 -8.32 -3.03
C PRO A 45 3.56 -8.46 -3.62
N ARG A 46 2.96 -9.67 -3.55
CA ARG A 46 1.59 -9.92 -4.04
C ARG A 46 0.48 -9.27 -3.20
N VAL A 47 0.78 -8.89 -1.97
CA VAL A 47 -0.07 -8.16 -1.03
C VAL A 47 0.28 -6.67 -1.10
N ASP A 48 1.58 -6.35 -1.09
CA ASP A 48 2.10 -4.98 -1.08
C ASP A 48 1.62 -4.18 -2.31
N LYS A 49 1.44 -4.83 -3.48
CA LYS A 49 0.82 -4.18 -4.64
C LYS A 49 -0.57 -3.59 -4.36
N PHE A 50 -1.37 -4.23 -3.49
CA PHE A 50 -2.69 -3.74 -3.11
C PHE A 50 -2.57 -2.65 -2.04
N ALA A 51 -1.55 -2.70 -1.19
CA ALA A 51 -1.26 -1.62 -0.26
C ALA A 51 -0.89 -0.33 -1.01
N VAL A 52 -0.04 -0.43 -2.05
CA VAL A 52 0.27 0.68 -2.96
C VAL A 52 -0.99 1.21 -3.66
N GLU A 53 -1.80 0.33 -4.27
CA GLU A 53 -3.05 0.71 -4.94
C GLU A 53 -4.00 1.48 -4.00
N TYR A 54 -4.16 1.00 -2.77
CA TYR A 54 -4.99 1.67 -1.75
C TYR A 54 -4.48 3.08 -1.43
N ALA A 55 -3.18 3.20 -1.12
CA ALA A 55 -2.58 4.47 -0.73
C ALA A 55 -2.61 5.49 -1.88
N LEU A 56 -2.29 5.05 -3.11
CA LEU A 56 -2.37 5.90 -4.30
C LEU A 56 -3.81 6.31 -4.62
N SER A 57 -4.80 5.44 -4.42
CA SER A 57 -6.21 5.79 -4.59
C SER A 57 -6.68 6.87 -3.60
N LEU A 58 -6.35 6.73 -2.31
CA LEU A 58 -6.67 7.75 -1.32
C LEU A 58 -5.97 9.08 -1.64
N CYS A 59 -4.72 9.02 -2.09
CA CYS A 59 -3.97 10.19 -2.52
C CYS A 59 -4.64 10.89 -3.71
N ALA A 60 -4.97 10.14 -4.76
CA ALA A 60 -5.67 10.61 -5.95
C ALA A 60 -6.98 11.33 -5.60
N LYS A 61 -7.83 10.70 -4.78
CA LYS A 61 -9.10 11.28 -4.33
C LYS A 61 -8.88 12.57 -3.54
N SER A 62 -7.85 12.63 -2.69
CA SER A 62 -7.49 13.83 -1.92
C SER A 62 -6.99 14.97 -2.81
N ILE A 63 -6.17 14.66 -3.82
CA ILE A 63 -5.66 15.64 -4.80
C ILE A 63 -6.81 16.25 -5.60
N VAL A 64 -7.69 15.43 -6.16
CA VAL A 64 -8.85 15.91 -6.94
C VAL A 64 -9.79 16.74 -6.07
N LYS A 65 -10.01 16.34 -4.80
CA LYS A 65 -10.79 17.15 -3.85
C LYS A 65 -10.20 18.53 -3.59
N LYS A 66 -8.87 18.70 -3.73
CA LYS A 66 -8.17 19.98 -3.60
C LYS A 66 -8.08 20.77 -4.93
N GLY A 67 -8.70 20.27 -5.99
CA GLY A 67 -8.72 20.92 -7.31
C GLY A 67 -7.55 20.55 -8.22
N GLY A 68 -6.72 19.58 -7.84
CA GLY A 68 -5.68 19.06 -8.73
C GLY A 68 -6.24 18.09 -9.78
N VAL A 69 -5.52 17.91 -10.88
CA VAL A 69 -5.87 16.97 -11.95
C VAL A 69 -4.83 15.86 -12.02
N ILE A 70 -5.26 14.60 -12.01
CA ILE A 70 -4.39 13.43 -12.13
C ILE A 70 -4.56 12.79 -13.51
N GLN A 71 -3.51 12.14 -14.03
CA GLN A 71 -3.60 11.35 -15.27
C GLN A 71 -4.10 9.93 -15.02
N GLU A 72 -3.81 9.37 -13.85
CA GLU A 72 -4.16 8.00 -13.46
C GLU A 72 -5.61 7.90 -12.94
N GLU A 73 -6.59 8.23 -13.78
CA GLU A 73 -8.01 8.29 -13.39
C GLU A 73 -8.56 6.97 -12.83
N HIS A 74 -7.97 5.83 -13.19
CA HIS A 74 -8.35 4.52 -12.65
C HIS A 74 -8.27 4.47 -11.12
N LEU A 75 -7.36 5.22 -10.50
CA LEU A 75 -7.19 5.31 -9.05
C LEU A 75 -8.41 5.95 -8.36
N LEU A 76 -9.19 6.78 -9.07
CA LEU A 76 -10.42 7.37 -8.55
C LEU A 76 -11.55 6.35 -8.46
N MET A 77 -11.52 5.32 -9.31
CA MET A 77 -12.53 4.25 -9.37
C MET A 77 -12.27 3.10 -8.40
N VAL A 78 -11.07 3.04 -7.80
CA VAL A 78 -10.72 2.01 -6.81
C VAL A 78 -11.64 2.14 -5.60
N ASP A 79 -12.39 1.08 -5.28
CA ASP A 79 -13.11 0.96 -4.02
C ASP A 79 -12.12 0.76 -2.88
N THR A 80 -12.00 1.76 -2.01
CA THR A 80 -11.09 1.80 -0.85
C THR A 80 -11.80 1.39 0.45
N THR A 81 -12.88 0.63 0.36
CA THR A 81 -13.57 0.13 1.57
C THR A 81 -12.72 -0.92 2.27
N ILE A 82 -12.58 -0.77 3.59
CA ILE A 82 -11.89 -1.72 4.47
C ILE A 82 -12.93 -2.63 5.14
N PRO A 83 -12.75 -3.97 5.12
CA PRO A 83 -13.59 -4.86 5.89
C PRO A 83 -13.58 -4.49 7.38
N LEU A 84 -14.73 -4.58 8.05
CA LEU A 84 -14.80 -4.28 9.48
C LEU A 84 -13.87 -5.20 10.27
N ALA A 85 -13.12 -4.61 11.20
CA ALA A 85 -12.38 -5.37 12.19
C ALA A 85 -13.36 -6.20 13.05
N PRO A 86 -12.91 -7.27 13.72
CA PRO A 86 -13.71 -7.95 14.72
C PRO A 86 -14.25 -6.97 15.76
N CYS A 87 -15.40 -7.33 16.34
CA CYS A 87 -16.11 -6.48 17.28
C CYS A 87 -15.24 -5.97 18.43
N GLU A 88 -15.37 -4.68 18.75
CA GLU A 88 -14.61 -3.96 19.78
C GLU A 88 -13.08 -3.98 19.57
N LYS A 89 -12.62 -4.22 18.33
CA LYS A 89 -11.21 -4.19 17.96
C LYS A 89 -10.96 -3.22 16.82
N ALA A 90 -9.77 -2.63 16.81
CA ALA A 90 -9.20 -2.05 15.62
C ALA A 90 -8.38 -3.11 14.87
N TRP A 91 -8.16 -2.90 13.58
CA TRP A 91 -7.17 -3.68 12.86
C TRP A 91 -5.77 -3.39 13.40
N THR A 92 -5.02 -4.45 13.69
CA THR A 92 -3.57 -4.40 13.90
C THR A 92 -2.89 -5.31 12.89
N HIS A 93 -1.58 -5.15 12.70
CA HIS A 93 -0.80 -6.00 11.80
C HIS A 93 -0.92 -7.48 12.17
N GLU A 94 -0.88 -7.79 13.46
CA GLU A 94 -0.99 -9.15 13.99
C GLU A 94 -2.37 -9.73 13.69
N LEU A 95 -3.43 -8.96 13.96
CA LEU A 95 -4.80 -9.40 13.73
C LEU A 95 -5.07 -9.62 12.23
N ALA A 96 -4.66 -8.69 11.38
CA ALA A 96 -4.81 -8.79 9.93
C ALA A 96 -4.07 -10.03 9.39
N LYS A 97 -2.83 -10.25 9.86
CA LYS A 97 -2.02 -11.41 9.48
C LYS A 97 -2.68 -12.72 9.92
N GLN A 98 -3.18 -12.81 11.14
CA GLN A 98 -3.88 -13.98 11.65
C GLN A 98 -5.13 -14.31 10.81
N GLN A 99 -5.95 -13.30 10.48
CA GLN A 99 -7.17 -13.49 9.69
C GLN A 99 -6.85 -13.89 8.24
N TYR A 100 -5.80 -13.31 7.64
CA TYR A 100 -5.32 -13.70 6.32
C TYR A 100 -4.79 -15.15 6.29
N GLN A 101 -3.98 -15.54 7.28
CA GLN A 101 -3.50 -16.92 7.43
C GLN A 101 -4.64 -17.92 7.63
N ALA A 102 -5.70 -17.51 8.34
CA ALA A 102 -6.92 -18.28 8.50
C ALA A 102 -7.82 -18.30 7.25
N LYS A 103 -7.36 -17.73 6.12
CA LYS A 103 -8.10 -17.63 4.85
C LYS A 103 -9.42 -16.85 4.95
N LYS A 104 -9.55 -15.97 5.94
CA LYS A 104 -10.73 -15.10 6.14
C LYS A 104 -10.61 -13.76 5.42
N LEU A 105 -9.40 -13.43 4.93
CA LEU A 105 -9.13 -12.26 4.10
C LEU A 105 -8.53 -12.72 2.77
N THR A 106 -8.93 -12.05 1.70
CA THR A 106 -8.23 -12.11 0.42
C THR A 106 -6.91 -11.34 0.50
N LYS A 107 -6.03 -11.52 -0.51
CA LYS A 107 -4.79 -10.73 -0.63
C LYS A 107 -5.06 -9.23 -0.73
N LYS A 108 -6.13 -8.85 -1.44
CA LYS A 108 -6.53 -7.45 -1.63
C LYS A 108 -6.95 -6.84 -0.30
N GLU A 109 -7.89 -7.49 0.39
CA GLU A 109 -8.35 -7.02 1.70
C GLU A 109 -7.21 -6.94 2.72
N TYR A 110 -6.33 -7.94 2.76
CA TYR A 110 -5.18 -7.92 3.65
C TYR A 110 -4.23 -6.75 3.32
N GLY A 111 -3.90 -6.53 2.04
CA GLY A 111 -3.04 -5.41 1.64
C GLY A 111 -3.65 -4.04 1.94
N TYR A 112 -4.96 -3.89 1.73
CA TYR A 112 -5.67 -2.66 2.05
C TYR A 112 -5.72 -2.41 3.56
N ILE A 113 -5.96 -3.45 4.37
CA ILE A 113 -5.92 -3.35 5.83
C ILE A 113 -4.52 -2.92 6.30
N VAL A 114 -3.45 -3.51 5.76
CA VAL A 114 -2.07 -3.14 6.09
C VAL A 114 -1.82 -1.66 5.77
N ALA A 115 -2.12 -1.21 4.55
CA ALA A 115 -1.98 0.20 4.19
C ALA A 115 -2.83 1.12 5.09
N ASN A 116 -4.04 0.71 5.44
CA ASN A 116 -4.91 1.47 6.33
C ASN A 116 -4.34 1.59 7.75
N ILE A 117 -3.65 0.56 8.25
CA ILE A 117 -2.93 0.62 9.54
C ILE A 117 -1.73 1.56 9.43
N ASP A 118 -0.89 1.39 8.41
CA ASP A 118 0.34 2.18 8.23
C ASP A 118 0.08 3.68 8.01
N LEU A 119 -1.04 4.01 7.37
CA LEU A 119 -1.51 5.39 7.20
C LEU A 119 -2.16 5.97 8.48
N GLY A 120 -2.26 5.19 9.57
CA GLY A 120 -2.86 5.64 10.82
C GLY A 120 -4.39 5.78 10.78
N LEU A 121 -5.05 5.09 9.86
CA LEU A 121 -6.50 5.20 9.62
C LEU A 121 -7.31 4.07 10.29
N ALA A 122 -6.65 3.12 10.95
CA ALA A 122 -7.33 2.03 11.64
C ALA A 122 -8.08 2.54 12.88
N THR A 123 -9.37 2.22 12.96
CA THR A 123 -10.26 2.61 14.06
C THR A 123 -10.95 1.40 14.68
N VAL A 124 -11.41 1.54 15.93
CA VAL A 124 -12.14 0.47 16.62
C VAL A 124 -13.50 0.26 15.97
N ASN A 125 -13.81 -0.97 15.59
CA ASN A 125 -15.15 -1.36 15.16
C ASN A 125 -16.08 -1.47 16.37
N LYS A 126 -16.84 -0.41 16.65
CA LYS A 126 -17.86 -0.40 17.70
C LYS A 126 -19.11 -1.13 17.21
N CYS A 127 -19.48 -2.22 17.87
CA CYS A 127 -20.72 -2.92 17.53
C CYS A 127 -21.86 -2.41 18.41
N THR A 128 -22.97 -2.09 17.77
CA THR A 128 -24.25 -1.79 18.46
C THR A 128 -25.15 -3.00 18.38
#